data_AF-U7HAX5-F1
#
_entry.id   AF-U7HAX5-F1
#
_cell.length_a   1.000
_cell.length_b   1.000
_cell.length_c   1.000
_cell.angle_alpha   90.00
_cell.angle_beta   90.00
_cell.angle_gamma   90.00
#
_symmetry.space_group_name_H-M   'P 1'
#
loop_
_entity.id
_entity.type
_entity.pdbx_description
1 polymer ?
#
loop_
_entity_poly.entity_id
_entity_poly.type
_entity_poly.pdbx_seq_one_letter_code
_entity_poly.pdbx_strand_id
1 'polypeptide(L)'
;MRRGVDLVTAEVESAYASSDDPVERLRLCINAHLRALLLGSDAVYVLLFEWRALGPEASKEIIELRDQYESLWAGILETMIAQGVVRQNVDGRLLRLIGLGALNWVATWFDRNGVHSLDAIGDFIWQIAMDGVINKGVQA
;
A
#
# COMPACT_ATOMS: atom_id res chain seq x y z
N MET A 1 -13.10 -11.85 6.13
CA MET A 1 -12.27 -11.47 4.98
C MET A 1 -12.83 -10.23 4.29
N ARG A 2 -14.00 -10.27 3.65
CA ARG A 2 -14.67 -9.10 3.03
C ARG A 2 -14.65 -7.83 3.88
N ARG A 3 -15.17 -7.88 5.12
CA ARG A 3 -15.17 -6.75 6.06
C ARG A 3 -13.78 -6.14 6.34
N GLY A 4 -12.72 -6.95 6.28
CA GLY A 4 -11.34 -6.45 6.46
C GLY A 4 -10.86 -5.68 5.24
N VAL A 5 -11.13 -6.18 4.04
CA VAL A 5 -10.81 -5.48 2.78
C VAL A 5 -11.61 -4.18 2.68
N ASP A 6 -12.92 -4.23 2.95
CA ASP A 6 -13.78 -3.05 2.89
C ASP A 6 -13.32 -1.94 3.85
N LEU A 7 -12.87 -2.33 5.06
CA LEU A 7 -12.29 -1.39 6.02
C LEU A 7 -11.01 -0.74 5.47
N VAL A 8 -10.06 -1.54 4.97
CA VAL A 8 -8.80 -1.03 4.41
C VAL A 8 -9.08 -0.09 3.23
N THR A 9 -10.01 -0.46 2.35
CA THR A 9 -10.44 0.38 1.22
C THR A 9 -10.98 1.72 1.70
N ALA A 10 -11.93 1.72 2.64
CA ALA A 10 -12.55 2.94 3.15
C ALA A 10 -11.54 3.89 3.83
N GLU A 11 -10.60 3.34 4.61
CA GLU A 11 -9.54 4.12 5.25
C GLU A 11 -8.60 4.77 4.23
N VAL A 12 -8.23 4.05 3.17
CA VAL A 12 -7.39 4.58 2.09
C VAL A 12 -8.13 5.66 1.29
N GLU A 13 -9.41 5.44 0.95
CA GLU A 13 -10.22 6.44 0.25
C GLU A 13 -10.39 7.73 1.08
N SER A 14 -10.67 7.59 2.38
CA SER A 14 -10.76 8.73 3.29
C SER A 14 -9.44 9.49 3.40
N ALA A 15 -8.32 8.77 3.47
CA ALA A 15 -6.99 9.38 3.49
C ALA A 15 -6.69 10.12 2.19
N TYR A 16 -7.02 9.53 1.04
CA TYR A 16 -6.86 10.15 -0.27
C TYR A 16 -7.65 11.45 -0.39
N ALA A 17 -8.88 11.50 0.14
CA ALA A 17 -9.72 12.69 0.10
C ALA A 17 -9.29 13.81 1.07
N SER A 18 -8.37 13.56 2.01
CA SER A 18 -8.04 14.47 3.11
C SER A 18 -6.99 15.54 2.81
N SER A 19 -6.37 15.49 1.63
CA SER A 19 -5.41 16.50 1.15
C SER A 19 -5.70 16.81 -0.32
N ASP A 20 -5.21 17.93 -0.84
CA ASP A 20 -5.21 18.25 -2.28
C ASP A 20 -3.82 18.13 -2.93
N ASP A 21 -2.77 17.98 -2.13
CA ASP A 21 -1.42 17.71 -2.61
C ASP A 21 -1.28 16.22 -2.97
N PRO A 22 -1.03 15.85 -4.24
CA PRO A 22 -0.91 14.45 -4.66
C PRO A 22 0.18 13.66 -3.93
N VAL A 23 1.27 14.32 -3.55
CA VAL A 23 2.39 13.73 -2.81
C VAL A 23 1.93 13.37 -1.41
N GLU A 24 1.31 14.33 -0.71
CA GLU A 24 0.77 14.13 0.62
C GLU A 24 -0.39 13.11 0.64
N ARG A 25 -1.27 13.12 -0.37
CA ARG A 25 -2.33 12.12 -0.53
C ARG A 25 -1.77 10.71 -0.50
N LEU A 26 -0.72 10.45 -1.28
CA LEU A 26 -0.12 9.12 -1.34
C LEU A 26 0.51 8.70 0.00
N ARG A 27 1.21 9.62 0.67
CA ARG A 27 1.77 9.38 2.01
C ARG A 27 0.67 9.00 3.02
N LEU A 28 -0.45 9.75 3.02
CA LEU A 28 -1.59 9.47 3.89
C LEU A 28 -2.24 8.12 3.58
N CYS A 29 -2.41 7.78 2.29
CA CYS A 29 -2.89 6.46 1.87
C CYS A 29 -2.01 5.31 2.35
N ILE A 30 -0.68 5.46 2.26
CA ILE A 30 0.30 4.49 2.76
C ILE A 30 0.10 4.25 4.26
N ASN A 31 0.06 5.33 5.05
CA ASN A 31 -0.11 5.23 6.49
C ASN A 31 -1.49 4.66 6.89
N ALA A 32 -2.56 5.05 6.18
CA ALA A 32 -3.90 4.49 6.39
C ALA A 32 -3.95 2.99 6.09
N HIS A 33 -3.35 2.55 4.98
CA HIS A 33 -3.24 1.14 4.63
C HIS A 33 -2.51 0.34 5.70
N LEU A 34 -1.35 0.81 6.16
CA LEU A 34 -0.58 0.14 7.21
C LEU A 34 -1.38 0.02 8.50
N ARG A 35 -2.03 1.11 8.94
CA ARG A 35 -2.89 1.10 10.13
C ARG A 35 -4.02 0.08 9.98
N ALA A 36 -4.74 0.09 8.86
CA ALA A 36 -5.85 -0.83 8.64
C ALA A 36 -5.38 -2.29 8.54
N LEU A 37 -4.21 -2.53 7.95
CA LEU A 37 -3.55 -3.84 7.87
C LEU A 37 -3.23 -4.42 9.25
N LEU A 38 -2.76 -3.58 10.19
CA LEU A 38 -2.25 -4.01 11.50
C LEU A 38 -3.25 -3.81 12.66
N LEU A 39 -4.30 -3.03 12.47
CA LEU A 39 -5.44 -2.90 13.40
C LEU A 39 -6.56 -3.90 13.09
N GLY A 40 -6.58 -4.46 11.87
CA GLY A 40 -7.54 -5.48 11.45
C GLY A 40 -7.28 -6.86 12.07
N SER A 41 -8.32 -7.71 12.05
CA SER A 41 -8.20 -9.13 12.44
C SER A 41 -7.31 -9.90 11.44
N ASP A 42 -6.92 -11.13 11.78
CA ASP A 42 -6.16 -12.10 10.96
C ASP A 42 -6.65 -12.27 9.50
N ALA A 43 -7.81 -11.73 9.17
CA ALA A 43 -8.43 -11.73 7.86
C ALA A 43 -7.60 -11.03 6.77
N VAL A 44 -6.85 -9.97 7.08
CA VAL A 44 -5.99 -9.31 6.08
C VAL A 44 -4.71 -10.12 5.86
N TYR A 45 -4.16 -10.73 6.92
CA TYR A 45 -3.04 -11.66 6.82
C TYR A 45 -3.39 -12.90 5.97
N VAL A 46 -4.54 -13.53 6.22
CA VAL A 46 -5.04 -14.68 5.42
C VAL A 46 -5.27 -14.28 3.96
N LEU A 47 -5.81 -13.08 3.71
CA LEU A 47 -6.00 -12.56 2.36
C LEU A 47 -4.67 -12.35 1.62
N LEU A 48 -3.64 -11.88 2.32
CA LEU A 48 -2.35 -11.54 1.71
C LEU A 48 -1.47 -12.78 1.48
N PHE A 49 -1.48 -13.75 2.40
CA PHE A 49 -0.53 -14.86 2.40
C PHE A 49 -1.15 -16.23 2.10
N GLU A 50 -2.41 -16.46 2.46
CA GLU A 50 -3.02 -17.81 2.45
C GLU A 50 -4.08 -18.01 1.36
N TRP A 51 -4.46 -16.97 0.61
CA TRP A 51 -5.54 -17.07 -0.38
C TRP A 51 -5.31 -18.12 -1.48
N ARG A 52 -4.05 -18.43 -1.78
CA ARG A 52 -3.67 -19.48 -2.75
C ARG A 52 -3.94 -20.90 -2.24
N ALA A 53 -4.15 -21.09 -0.95
CA ALA A 53 -4.47 -22.36 -0.33
C ALA A 53 -5.99 -22.61 -0.19
N LEU A 54 -6.83 -21.65 -0.60
CA LEU A 54 -8.28 -21.75 -0.47
C LEU A 54 -8.92 -22.55 -1.62
N GLY A 55 -10.06 -23.19 -1.35
CA GLY A 55 -10.84 -23.89 -2.36
C GLY A 55 -11.33 -22.96 -3.49
N PRO A 56 -11.78 -23.51 -4.64
CA PRO A 56 -12.07 -22.73 -5.85
C PRO A 56 -13.10 -21.61 -5.66
N GLU A 57 -14.14 -21.85 -4.88
CA GLU A 57 -15.25 -20.92 -4.65
C GLU A 57 -14.84 -19.77 -3.70
N ALA A 58 -14.14 -20.09 -2.61
CA ALA A 58 -13.60 -19.10 -1.69
C ALA A 58 -12.50 -18.25 -2.35
N SER A 59 -11.74 -18.84 -3.29
CA SER A 59 -10.73 -18.13 -4.08
C SER A 59 -11.36 -17.06 -4.96
N LYS A 60 -12.52 -17.30 -5.57
CA LYS A 60 -13.15 -16.33 -6.47
C LYS A 60 -13.55 -15.04 -5.77
N GLU A 61 -14.26 -15.14 -4.63
CA GLU A 61 -14.67 -13.97 -3.85
C GLU A 61 -13.47 -13.14 -3.38
N ILE A 62 -12.40 -13.81 -2.97
CA ILE A 62 -11.17 -13.17 -2.50
C ILE A 62 -10.40 -12.50 -3.63
N ILE A 63 -10.34 -13.13 -4.80
CA ILE A 63 -9.75 -12.53 -6.00
C ILE A 63 -10.50 -11.26 -6.37
N GLU A 64 -11.85 -11.28 -6.37
CA GLU A 64 -12.65 -10.09 -6.67
C GLU A 64 -12.37 -8.94 -5.70
N LEU A 65 -12.28 -9.23 -4.39
CA LEU A 65 -11.96 -8.23 -3.37
C LEU A 65 -10.53 -7.67 -3.53
N ARG A 66 -9.55 -8.53 -3.82
CA ARG A 66 -8.17 -8.11 -4.10
C ARG A 66 -8.13 -7.22 -5.34
N ASP A 67 -8.78 -7.62 -6.42
CA ASP A 67 -8.74 -6.91 -7.69
C ASP A 67 -9.39 -5.52 -7.55
N GLN A 68 -10.46 -5.39 -6.77
CA GLN A 68 -11.05 -4.09 -6.42
C GLN A 68 -10.07 -3.20 -5.66
N TYR A 69 -9.43 -3.74 -4.64
CA TYR A 69 -8.45 -3.00 -3.85
C TYR A 69 -7.21 -2.60 -4.68
N GLU A 70 -6.69 -3.51 -5.50
CA GLU A 70 -5.59 -3.19 -6.42
C GLU A 70 -5.99 -2.14 -7.47
N SER A 71 -7.26 -2.12 -7.89
CA SER A 71 -7.77 -1.11 -8.82
C SER A 71 -7.77 0.29 -8.21
N LEU A 72 -8.05 0.44 -6.92
CA LEU A 72 -7.94 1.72 -6.21
C LEU A 72 -6.50 2.26 -6.29
N TRP A 73 -5.52 1.44 -5.95
CA TRP A 73 -4.10 1.83 -6.05
C TRP A 73 -3.67 2.11 -7.48
N ALA A 74 -4.16 1.34 -8.45
CA ALA A 74 -3.89 1.59 -9.87
C ALA A 74 -4.36 3.00 -10.26
N GLY A 75 -5.60 3.36 -9.94
CA GLY A 75 -6.16 4.67 -10.27
C GLY A 75 -5.42 5.84 -9.61
N ILE A 76 -4.99 5.68 -8.35
CA ILE A 76 -4.16 6.68 -7.65
C ILE A 76 -2.84 6.90 -8.40
N LEU A 77 -2.13 5.82 -8.71
CA LEU A 77 -0.81 5.89 -9.38
C LEU A 77 -0.93 6.42 -10.82
N GLU A 78 -1.94 5.99 -11.57
CA GLU A 78 -2.23 6.50 -12.93
C GLU A 78 -2.48 8.00 -12.91
N THR A 79 -3.26 8.49 -11.95
CA THR A 79 -3.51 9.93 -11.77
C THR A 79 -2.21 10.69 -11.50
N MET A 80 -1.35 10.17 -10.63
CA MET A 80 -0.07 10.80 -10.31
C MET A 80 0.92 10.79 -11.48
N ILE A 81 0.92 9.73 -12.30
CA ILE A 81 1.72 9.66 -13.54
C ILE A 81 1.20 10.69 -14.55
N ALA A 82 -0.11 10.77 -14.75
CA ALA A 82 -0.74 11.72 -15.67
C ALA A 82 -0.45 13.19 -15.27
N GLN A 83 -0.41 13.47 -13.97
CA GLN A 83 -0.05 14.78 -13.42
C GLN A 83 1.46 15.07 -13.45
N GLY A 84 2.30 14.09 -13.81
CA GLY A 84 3.75 14.23 -13.81
C GLY A 84 4.40 14.21 -12.42
N VAL A 85 3.63 13.91 -11.36
CA VAL A 85 4.12 13.73 -9.99
C VAL A 85 4.99 12.47 -9.91
N VAL A 86 4.53 11.39 -10.54
CA VAL A 86 5.36 10.22 -10.85
C VAL A 86 5.90 10.40 -12.27
N ARG A 87 7.19 10.09 -12.47
CA ARG A 87 7.84 10.20 -13.78
C ARG A 87 7.11 9.35 -14.83
N GLN A 88 6.88 9.91 -16.02
CA GLN A 88 6.12 9.25 -17.09
C GLN A 88 6.73 7.94 -17.61
N ASN A 89 8.02 7.70 -17.37
CA ASN A 89 8.71 6.48 -17.77
C ASN A 89 8.62 5.35 -16.72
N VAL A 90 7.90 5.56 -15.62
CA VAL A 90 7.67 4.55 -14.59
C VAL A 90 6.48 3.69 -14.97
N ASP A 91 6.66 2.37 -14.94
CA ASP A 91 5.57 1.41 -15.10
C ASP A 91 4.70 1.39 -13.83
N GLY A 92 3.47 1.90 -13.93
CA GLY A 92 2.52 1.98 -12.82
C GLY A 92 2.10 0.63 -12.25
N ARG A 93 2.05 -0.43 -13.07
CA ARG A 93 1.75 -1.79 -12.61
C ARG A 93 2.88 -2.33 -11.76
N LEU A 94 4.13 -2.18 -12.20
CA LEU A 94 5.28 -2.62 -11.42
C LEU A 94 5.41 -1.83 -10.12
N LEU A 95 5.19 -0.51 -10.17
CA LEU A 95 5.19 0.35 -8.99
C LEU A 95 4.14 -0.10 -7.97
N ARG A 96 2.91 -0.41 -8.43
CA ARG A 96 1.85 -0.94 -7.57
C ARG A 96 2.24 -2.26 -6.91
N LEU A 97 2.74 -3.22 -7.68
CA LEU A 97 3.10 -4.56 -7.17
C LEU A 97 4.23 -4.48 -6.14
N ILE A 98 5.28 -3.70 -6.42
CA ILE A 98 6.41 -3.50 -5.50
C ILE A 98 5.95 -2.75 -4.25
N GLY A 99 5.19 -1.67 -4.43
CA GLY A 99 4.69 -0.84 -3.33
C GLY A 99 3.80 -1.63 -2.37
N LEU A 100 2.74 -2.28 -2.89
CA LEU A 100 1.87 -3.12 -2.06
C LEU A 100 2.62 -4.30 -1.45
N GLY A 101 3.55 -4.93 -2.17
CA GLY A 101 4.40 -5.98 -1.61
C GLY A 101 5.21 -5.50 -0.40
N ALA A 102 5.85 -4.34 -0.50
CA ALA A 102 6.63 -3.76 0.59
C ALA A 102 5.74 -3.40 1.80
N LEU A 103 4.58 -2.78 1.56
CA LEU A 103 3.64 -2.39 2.63
C LEU A 103 3.06 -3.61 3.34
N ASN A 104 2.62 -4.62 2.60
CA ASN A 104 2.08 -5.86 3.15
C ASN A 104 3.13 -6.62 3.97
N TRP A 105 4.39 -6.57 3.56
CA TRP A 105 5.49 -7.22 4.28
C TRP A 105 5.73 -6.61 5.67
N VAL A 106 5.36 -5.35 5.91
CA VAL A 106 5.43 -4.73 7.25
C VAL A 106 4.71 -5.57 8.31
N ALA A 107 3.61 -6.23 7.94
CA ALA A 107 2.85 -7.07 8.87
C ALA A 107 3.63 -8.29 9.39
N THR A 108 4.72 -8.70 8.76
CA THR A 108 5.49 -9.88 9.18
C THR A 108 6.56 -9.57 10.23
N TRP A 109 6.94 -8.29 10.39
CA TRP A 109 8.05 -7.89 11.26
C TRP A 109 7.76 -6.68 12.16
N PHE A 110 6.64 -5.97 11.97
CA PHE A 110 6.31 -4.82 12.81
C PHE A 110 6.12 -5.22 14.28
N ASP A 111 6.84 -4.51 15.16
CA ASP A 111 6.73 -4.65 16.61
C ASP A 111 6.11 -3.38 17.22
N ARG A 112 4.95 -3.54 17.85
CA ARG A 112 4.23 -2.44 18.53
C ARG A 112 4.99 -1.86 19.73
N ASN A 113 5.91 -2.63 20.33
CA ASN A 113 6.78 -2.18 21.42
C ASN A 113 8.17 -1.77 20.91
N GLY A 114 8.39 -1.79 19.60
CA GLY A 114 9.64 -1.40 18.97
C GLY A 114 9.86 0.11 18.98
N VAL A 115 11.02 0.52 18.46
CA VAL A 115 11.45 1.94 18.45
C VAL A 115 10.75 2.78 17.39
N HIS A 116 10.13 2.17 16.38
CA HIS A 116 9.47 2.87 15.28
C HIS A 116 7.96 2.71 15.36
N SER A 117 7.25 3.84 15.27
CA SER A 117 5.81 3.83 15.06
C SER A 117 5.49 3.38 13.64
N LEU A 118 4.24 2.95 13.43
CA LEU A 118 3.79 2.53 12.12
C LEU A 118 3.79 3.66 11.08
N ASP A 119 3.41 4.87 11.51
CA ASP A 119 3.45 6.07 10.68
C ASP A 119 4.89 6.41 10.30
N ALA A 120 5.86 6.26 11.21
CA ALA A 120 7.27 6.48 10.90
C ALA A 120 7.81 5.47 9.88
N ILE A 121 7.35 4.21 9.94
CA ILE A 121 7.68 3.19 8.93
C ILE A 121 7.08 3.56 7.57
N GLY A 122 5.80 3.96 7.53
CA GLY A 122 5.14 4.36 6.29
C GLY A 122 5.78 5.60 5.66
N ASP A 123 6.13 6.60 6.48
CA ASP A 123 6.84 7.80 6.04
C ASP A 123 8.24 7.46 5.48
N PHE A 124 8.95 6.50 6.08
CA PHE A 124 10.24 6.04 5.57
C PHE A 124 10.10 5.29 4.23
N ILE A 125 9.12 4.39 4.09
CA ILE A 125 8.82 3.72 2.81
C ILE A 125 8.51 4.75 1.74
N TRP A 126 7.75 5.79 2.09
CA TRP A 126 7.44 6.89 1.19
C TRP A 126 8.70 7.68 0.78
N GLN A 127 9.56 8.01 1.73
CA GLN A 127 10.83 8.68 1.46
C GLN A 127 11.69 7.89 0.47
N ILE A 128 11.77 6.57 0.62
CA ILE A 128 12.49 5.70 -0.33
C ILE A 128 11.89 5.81 -1.74
N ALA A 129 10.57 5.88 -1.86
CA ALA A 129 9.90 5.99 -3.16
C ALA A 129 10.17 7.34 -3.84
N MET A 130 10.23 8.43 -3.06
CA MET A 130 10.52 9.78 -3.57
C MET A 130 11.99 9.97 -3.94
N ASP A 131 12.87 9.67 -3.00
CA ASP A 131 14.26 10.12 -3.04
C ASP A 131 15.21 8.99 -3.46
N GLY A 132 14.78 7.74 -3.32
CA GLY A 132 15.66 6.58 -3.32
C GLY A 132 16.62 6.59 -2.12
N VAL A 133 17.44 5.55 -2.01
CA VAL A 133 18.40 5.40 -0.89
C VAL A 133 19.85 5.68 -1.29
N ILE A 134 20.13 5.86 -2.58
CA ILE A 134 21.49 5.98 -3.10
C ILE A 134 21.78 7.44 -3.44
N ASN A 135 22.80 8.01 -2.79
CA ASN A 135 23.34 9.30 -3.18
C ASN A 135 24.16 9.15 -4.47
N LYS A 136 23.57 9.58 -5.60
CA LYS A 136 24.20 9.51 -6.92
C LYS A 136 25.40 10.46 -7.10
N GLY A 137 25.62 11.38 -6.14
CA GLY A 137 26.71 12.35 -6.17
C GLY A 137 28.02 11.86 -5.53
N VAL A 138 28.03 10.68 -4.91
CA VAL A 138 29.27 10.07 -4.39
C VAL A 138 29.97 9.34 -5.53
N GLN A 139 30.89 10.02 -6.20
CA GLN A 139 31.87 9.37 -7.08
C GLN A 139 32.84 8.58 -6.20
N ALA A 140 33.02 7.30 -6.53
CA ALA A 140 34.04 6.45 -5.92
C ALA A 140 35.45 6.89 -6.32
#